data_AF-A0A8J2KIB0-F1
#
_entry.id   AF-A0A8J2KIB0-F1
#
_cell.length_a   1.000
_cell.length_b   1.000
_cell.length_c   1.000
_cell.angle_alpha   90.00
_cell.angle_beta   90.00
_cell.angle_gamma   90.00
#
_symmetry.space_group_name_H-M   'P 1'
#
loop_
_entity.id
_entity.type
_entity.pdbx_description
1 polymer ?
#
loop_
_entity_poly.entity_id
_entity_poly.type
_entity_poly.pdbx_seq_one_letter_code
_entity_poly.pdbx_strand_id
1 'polypeptide(L)'
;VELMVNDVREAIRHLRTWTKPKWLRKNWLTFADKGKIERVPFGVVLVIGPWNYPFQLTLVPLCGAIAAGNCVIVKPSEVSVHSAAKMAELIPKYLDPECYHVVMGGPTESEELLKNKFDHIFFTGSIQVGRKIHQAAARHLTPVTLELGGKSPVFIDNTVDYAMAAQRIMWGKCMNMGQTCVAPDFIICTKEVEKAFIAEVKNAMQAWYGSDWKSKPDLARIINAKHFNRLKSYLLNSGKVAVGGGYDEDDLWIEPSILVDVKVTDPIMQEEVFGPILPIVN
;
A
#
# COMPACT_ATOMS: atom_id res chain seq x y z
N VAL A 1 8.73 -11.55 -2.22
CA VAL A 1 9.73 -11.96 -1.19
C VAL A 1 11.06 -11.24 -1.38
N GLU A 2 11.61 -11.18 -2.60
CA GLU A 2 12.91 -10.55 -2.86
C GLU A 2 13.04 -9.10 -2.37
N LEU A 3 11.99 -8.29 -2.51
CA LEU A 3 11.98 -6.91 -2.01
C LEU A 3 12.31 -6.85 -0.51
N MET A 4 11.59 -7.61 0.32
CA MET A 4 11.84 -7.67 1.77
C MET A 4 13.24 -8.20 2.11
N VAL A 5 13.72 -9.20 1.37
CA VAL A 5 15.06 -9.76 1.58
C VAL A 5 16.14 -8.72 1.23
N ASN A 6 15.91 -7.91 0.20
CA ASN A 6 16.82 -6.84 -0.18
C ASN A 6 16.85 -5.73 0.88
N ASP A 7 15.72 -5.36 1.48
CA ASP A 7 15.69 -4.41 2.59
C ASP A 7 16.49 -4.90 3.80
N VAL A 8 16.35 -6.19 4.14
CA VAL A 8 17.14 -6.82 5.22
C VAL A 8 18.64 -6.81 4.89
N ARG A 9 19.02 -7.18 3.66
CA ARG A 9 20.42 -7.17 3.22
C ARG A 9 21.00 -5.75 3.22
N GLU A 10 20.22 -4.77 2.81
CA GLU A 10 20.60 -3.37 2.81
C GLU A 10 20.86 -2.89 4.24
N ALA A 11 19.93 -3.18 5.17
CA ALA A 11 20.09 -2.86 6.57
C ALA A 11 21.36 -3.50 7.16
N ILE A 12 21.57 -4.80 6.95
CA ILE A 12 22.78 -5.49 7.42
C ILE A 12 24.06 -4.85 6.85
N ARG A 13 24.08 -4.53 5.56
CA ARG A 13 25.25 -3.96 4.88
C ARG A 13 25.58 -2.56 5.40
N HIS A 14 24.58 -1.74 5.66
CA HIS A 14 24.77 -0.32 5.92
C HIS A 14 24.59 0.11 7.38
N LEU A 15 24.13 -0.78 8.28
CA LEU A 15 23.85 -0.48 9.69
C LEU A 15 25.00 0.27 10.38
N ARG A 16 26.23 -0.22 10.23
CA ARG A 16 27.43 0.40 10.84
C ARG A 16 27.71 1.81 10.30
N THR A 17 27.30 2.10 9.08
CA THR A 17 27.46 3.43 8.49
C THR A 17 26.32 4.35 8.93
N TRP A 18 25.09 3.84 9.00
CA TRP A 18 23.93 4.59 9.46
C TRP A 18 24.03 5.00 10.93
N THR A 19 24.64 4.17 11.79
CA THR A 19 24.79 4.47 13.22
C THR A 19 26.00 5.35 13.56
N LYS A 20 26.90 5.64 12.60
CA LYS A 20 28.05 6.53 12.86
C LYS A 20 27.60 7.96 13.20
N PRO A 21 28.18 8.58 14.24
CA PRO A 21 27.96 9.98 14.52
C PRO A 21 28.35 10.87 13.35
N LYS A 22 27.51 11.87 13.06
CA LYS A 22 27.80 12.88 12.02
C LYS A 22 28.28 14.16 12.68
N TRP A 23 29.55 14.50 12.47
CA TRP A 23 30.11 15.77 12.97
C TRP A 23 29.49 16.97 12.28
N LEU A 24 29.18 18.00 13.08
CA LEU A 24 28.58 19.24 12.59
C LEU A 24 29.64 20.18 12.05
N ARG A 25 29.29 20.91 10.99
CA ARG A 25 30.09 22.04 10.52
C ARG A 25 30.02 23.14 11.57
N LYS A 26 31.18 23.62 12.01
CA LYS A 26 31.28 24.73 12.96
C LYS A 26 31.02 26.07 12.27
N ASN A 27 30.47 27.01 13.03
CA ASN A 27 30.39 28.41 12.66
C ASN A 27 31.22 29.26 13.64
N TRP A 28 31.25 30.58 13.42
CA TRP A 28 32.03 31.49 14.26
C TRP A 28 31.60 31.49 15.74
N LEU A 29 30.33 31.20 16.04
CA LEU A 29 29.83 31.11 17.42
C LEU A 29 30.27 29.82 18.13
N THR A 30 30.54 28.75 17.37
CA THR A 30 30.77 27.39 17.88
C THR A 30 32.17 26.87 17.54
N PHE A 31 33.10 27.76 17.18
CA PHE A 31 34.40 27.37 16.61
C PHE A 31 35.26 26.53 17.59
N ALA A 32 35.16 26.83 18.88
CA ALA A 32 35.84 26.11 19.97
C ALA A 32 35.11 24.82 20.39
N ASP A 33 33.84 24.67 20.03
CA ASP A 33 33.00 23.55 20.50
C ASP A 33 33.15 22.29 19.63
N LYS A 34 32.64 21.16 20.12
CA LYS A 34 32.50 19.92 19.37
C LYS A 34 31.02 19.54 19.30
N GLY A 35 30.44 19.61 18.10
CA GLY A 35 29.05 19.20 17.85
C GLY A 35 28.99 17.95 16.97
N LYS A 36 28.16 16.98 17.36
CA LYS A 36 27.85 15.77 16.56
C LYS A 36 26.36 15.46 16.64
N ILE A 37 25.84 14.82 15.60
CA ILE A 37 24.52 14.19 15.59
C ILE A 37 24.72 12.71 15.84
N GLU A 38 24.06 12.19 16.89
CA GLU A 38 23.97 10.77 17.17
C GLU A 38 22.55 10.29 16.89
N ARG A 39 22.43 9.04 16.43
CA ARG A 39 21.14 8.39 16.20
C ARG A 39 20.95 7.39 17.32
N VAL A 40 19.87 7.56 18.08
CA VAL A 40 19.49 6.70 19.20
C VAL A 40 18.10 6.13 18.93
N PRO A 41 17.79 4.92 19.44
CA PRO A 41 16.45 4.35 19.29
C PRO A 41 15.40 5.26 19.95
N PHE A 42 14.17 5.21 19.45
CA PHE A 42 13.02 5.84 20.09
C PHE A 42 12.63 5.08 21.37
N GLY A 43 12.60 3.75 21.32
CA GLY A 43 12.16 2.89 22.41
C GLY A 43 11.28 1.76 21.88
N VAL A 44 9.98 1.79 22.18
CA VAL A 44 8.98 0.81 21.71
C VAL A 44 8.20 1.37 20.51
N VAL A 45 8.30 0.70 19.37
CA VAL A 45 7.59 1.04 18.14
C VAL A 45 6.38 0.13 17.95
N LEU A 46 5.23 0.70 17.61
CA LEU A 46 4.07 -0.06 17.14
C LEU A 46 4.02 -0.05 15.62
N VAL A 47 4.03 -1.22 14.98
CA VAL A 47 3.85 -1.39 13.54
C VAL A 47 2.49 -2.03 13.27
N ILE A 48 1.57 -1.29 12.65
CA ILE A 48 0.25 -1.77 12.26
C ILE A 48 0.21 -1.98 10.75
N GLY A 49 0.16 -3.24 10.34
CA GLY A 49 0.21 -3.66 8.94
C GLY A 49 -1.17 -3.72 8.26
N PRO A 50 -1.26 -3.45 6.94
CA PRO A 50 -2.48 -3.57 6.15
C PRO A 50 -2.65 -4.99 5.62
N TRP A 51 -3.74 -5.24 4.90
CA TRP A 51 -4.10 -6.56 4.40
C TRP A 51 -3.62 -6.88 2.98
N ASN A 52 -3.41 -5.86 2.14
CA ASN A 52 -3.22 -6.05 0.70
C ASN A 52 -1.84 -6.62 0.33
N TYR A 53 -0.79 -6.24 1.06
CA TYR A 53 0.54 -6.86 0.99
C TYR A 53 1.01 -7.18 2.41
N PRO A 54 0.39 -8.17 3.07
CA PRO A 54 0.39 -8.28 4.54
C PRO A 54 1.77 -8.58 5.11
N PHE A 55 2.61 -9.30 4.38
CA PHE A 55 4.00 -9.52 4.79
C PHE A 55 4.87 -8.28 4.54
N GLN A 56 4.89 -7.76 3.31
CA GLN A 56 5.77 -6.64 2.96
C GLN A 56 5.51 -5.41 3.82
N LEU A 57 4.25 -5.00 3.94
CA LEU A 57 3.88 -3.76 4.62
C LEU A 57 3.90 -3.89 6.16
N THR A 58 4.19 -5.08 6.68
CA THR A 58 4.41 -5.32 8.12
C THR A 58 5.89 -5.53 8.43
N LEU A 59 6.56 -6.38 7.63
CA LEU A 59 7.94 -6.80 7.90
C LEU A 59 9.00 -5.80 7.46
N VAL A 60 8.74 -5.00 6.41
CA VAL A 60 9.69 -3.94 6.00
C VAL A 60 9.80 -2.85 7.06
N PRO A 61 8.68 -2.29 7.60
CA PRO A 61 8.77 -1.36 8.73
C PRO A 61 9.38 -1.98 9.99
N LEU A 62 9.07 -3.25 10.28
CA LEU A 62 9.71 -4.00 11.37
C LEU A 62 11.23 -4.05 11.20
N CYS A 63 11.72 -4.39 10.01
CA CYS A 63 13.16 -4.42 9.71
C CYS A 63 13.83 -3.07 9.97
N GLY A 64 13.20 -1.97 9.54
CA GLY A 64 13.69 -0.61 9.80
C GLY A 64 13.73 -0.27 11.30
N ALA A 65 12.69 -0.62 12.04
CA ALA A 65 12.61 -0.39 13.48
C ALA A 65 13.66 -1.19 14.27
N ILE A 66 13.89 -2.45 13.89
CA ILE A 66 14.98 -3.29 14.43
C ILE A 66 16.34 -2.68 14.13
N ALA A 67 16.58 -2.28 12.88
CA ALA A 67 17.85 -1.66 12.47
C ALA A 67 18.13 -0.35 13.21
N ALA A 68 17.08 0.38 13.62
CA ALA A 68 17.20 1.57 14.46
C ALA A 68 17.36 1.27 15.96
N GLY A 69 17.35 0.00 16.38
CA GLY A 69 17.59 -0.44 17.76
C GLY A 69 16.37 -0.43 18.68
N ASN A 70 15.15 -0.48 18.12
CA ASN A 70 13.91 -0.43 18.90
C ASN A 70 13.37 -1.82 19.24
N CYS A 71 12.59 -1.91 20.32
CA CYS A 71 11.63 -2.99 20.52
C CYS A 71 10.39 -2.71 19.66
N VAL A 72 9.70 -3.76 19.20
CA VAL A 72 8.59 -3.61 18.25
C VAL A 72 7.40 -4.48 18.63
N ILE A 73 6.23 -3.86 18.72
CA ILE A 73 4.95 -4.55 18.72
C ILE A 73 4.42 -4.55 17.29
N VAL A 74 4.12 -5.74 16.78
CA VAL A 74 3.63 -5.96 15.43
C VAL A 74 2.14 -6.30 15.50
N LYS A 75 1.30 -5.48 14.87
CA LYS A 75 -0.14 -5.70 14.74
C LYS A 75 -0.49 -5.99 13.27
N PRO A 76 -0.53 -7.26 12.84
CA PRO A 76 -0.93 -7.61 11.49
C PRO A 76 -2.43 -7.38 11.28
N SER A 77 -2.85 -7.21 10.03
CA SER A 77 -4.27 -7.04 9.71
C SER A 77 -5.06 -8.34 9.91
N GLU A 78 -6.16 -8.23 10.64
CA GLU A 78 -7.16 -9.29 10.84
C GLU A 78 -7.88 -9.70 9.55
N VAL A 79 -7.81 -8.88 8.49
CA VAL A 79 -8.44 -9.19 7.21
C VAL A 79 -7.66 -10.26 6.45
N SER A 80 -6.33 -10.25 6.54
CA SER A 80 -5.45 -11.25 5.93
C SER A 80 -5.09 -12.35 6.94
N VAL A 81 -6.12 -13.05 7.42
CA VAL A 81 -6.07 -13.99 8.57
C VAL A 81 -4.92 -15.00 8.49
N HIS A 82 -4.68 -15.60 7.33
CA HIS A 82 -3.65 -16.62 7.16
C HIS A 82 -2.23 -16.04 7.27
N SER A 83 -2.02 -14.83 6.72
CA SER A 83 -0.73 -14.15 6.83
C SER A 83 -0.47 -13.68 8.26
N ALA A 84 -1.50 -13.15 8.92
CA ALA A 84 -1.43 -12.73 10.32
C ALA A 84 -1.09 -13.92 11.25
N ALA A 85 -1.80 -15.04 11.10
CA ALA A 85 -1.50 -16.27 11.85
C ALA A 85 -0.08 -16.76 11.60
N LYS A 86 0.40 -16.72 10.36
CA LYS A 86 1.76 -17.15 10.05
C LYS A 86 2.83 -16.23 10.65
N MET A 87 2.59 -14.92 10.68
CA MET A 87 3.48 -13.97 11.35
C MET A 87 3.53 -14.23 12.86
N ALA A 88 2.38 -14.45 13.51
CA ALA A 88 2.30 -14.79 14.94
C ALA A 88 3.02 -16.10 15.27
N GLU A 89 2.98 -17.09 14.36
CA GLU A 89 3.68 -18.36 14.53
C GLU A 89 5.20 -18.24 14.34
N LEU A 90 5.65 -17.45 13.35
CA LEU A 90 7.05 -17.43 12.92
C LEU A 90 7.90 -16.40 13.66
N ILE A 91 7.41 -15.18 13.90
CA ILE A 91 8.20 -14.12 14.56
C ILE A 91 8.88 -14.59 15.86
N PRO A 92 8.16 -15.19 16.83
CA PRO A 92 8.78 -15.61 18.10
C PRO A 92 9.75 -16.80 17.95
N LYS A 93 9.77 -17.50 16.81
CA LYS A 93 10.73 -18.60 16.55
C LYS A 93 12.10 -18.09 16.10
N TYR A 94 12.16 -16.89 15.53
CA TYR A 94 13.38 -16.35 14.90
C TYR A 94 13.86 -15.04 15.53
N LEU A 95 12.97 -14.28 16.19
CA LEU A 95 13.27 -13.01 16.82
C LEU A 95 13.11 -13.11 18.34
N ASP A 96 13.84 -12.26 19.06
CA ASP A 96 13.75 -12.14 20.52
C ASP A 96 12.29 -11.85 20.95
N PRO A 97 11.64 -12.73 21.72
CA PRO A 97 10.23 -12.59 22.07
C PRO A 97 9.97 -11.50 23.13
N GLU A 98 10.99 -11.03 23.84
CA GLU A 98 10.88 -9.90 24.78
C GLU A 98 10.93 -8.55 24.03
N CYS A 99 11.66 -8.49 22.92
CA CYS A 99 11.81 -7.28 22.13
C CYS A 99 10.81 -7.17 20.95
N TYR A 100 10.35 -8.30 20.41
CA TYR A 100 9.56 -8.34 19.17
C TYR A 100 8.32 -9.21 19.34
N HIS A 101 7.18 -8.58 19.60
CA HIS A 101 5.94 -9.29 19.93
C HIS A 101 4.84 -9.05 18.91
N VAL A 102 4.02 -10.08 18.65
CA VAL A 102 2.89 -9.99 17.72
C VAL A 102 1.58 -9.90 18.50
N VAL A 103 0.81 -8.84 18.28
CA VAL A 103 -0.52 -8.67 18.85
C VAL A 103 -1.56 -8.88 17.76
N MET A 104 -2.33 -9.95 17.88
CA MET A 104 -3.44 -10.26 16.99
C MET A 104 -4.71 -9.53 17.46
N GLY A 105 -5.62 -9.23 16.52
CA GLY A 105 -6.93 -8.69 16.86
C GLY A 105 -7.49 -7.73 15.81
N GLY A 106 -8.76 -7.39 15.96
CA GLY A 106 -9.49 -6.48 15.11
C GLY A 106 -9.44 -5.03 15.58
N PRO A 107 -10.46 -4.22 15.24
CA PRO A 107 -10.55 -2.83 15.66
C PRO A 107 -10.55 -2.64 17.18
N THR A 108 -11.27 -3.49 17.92
CA THR A 108 -11.39 -3.38 19.39
C THR A 108 -10.05 -3.57 20.09
N GLU A 109 -9.29 -4.61 19.72
CA GLU A 109 -7.96 -4.86 20.27
C GLU A 109 -6.98 -3.77 19.86
N SER A 110 -7.11 -3.23 18.63
CA SER A 110 -6.29 -2.10 18.17
C SER A 110 -6.55 -0.84 18.99
N GLU A 111 -7.81 -0.53 19.31
CA GLU A 111 -8.19 0.60 20.15
C GLU A 111 -7.68 0.45 21.59
N GLU A 112 -7.72 -0.76 22.16
CA GLU A 112 -7.14 -1.04 23.48
C GLU A 112 -5.61 -0.90 23.45
N LEU A 113 -4.97 -1.48 22.44
CA LEU A 113 -3.52 -1.41 22.28
C LEU A 113 -3.03 0.04 22.22
N LEU A 114 -3.73 0.90 21.47
CA LEU A 114 -3.41 2.32 21.30
C LEU A 114 -3.61 3.19 22.56
N LYS A 115 -4.17 2.64 23.66
CA LYS A 115 -4.17 3.34 24.96
C LYS A 115 -2.79 3.34 25.61
N ASN A 116 -1.95 2.36 25.29
CA ASN A 116 -0.58 2.25 25.81
C ASN A 116 0.33 3.31 25.19
N LYS A 117 1.43 3.61 25.88
CA LYS A 117 2.46 4.52 25.38
C LYS A 117 3.39 3.77 24.43
N PHE A 118 3.57 4.33 23.23
CA PHE A 118 4.61 3.96 22.28
C PHE A 118 5.52 5.16 22.04
N ASP A 119 6.76 4.91 21.67
CA ASP A 119 7.72 5.96 21.34
C ASP A 119 7.70 6.33 19.84
N HIS A 120 7.12 5.46 19.01
CA HIS A 120 6.72 5.76 17.63
C HIS A 120 5.58 4.82 17.18
N ILE A 121 4.67 5.30 16.33
CA ILE A 121 3.63 4.46 15.71
C ILE A 121 3.75 4.53 14.19
N PHE A 122 3.95 3.38 13.55
CA PHE A 122 3.93 3.21 12.11
C PHE A 122 2.62 2.52 11.70
N PHE A 123 1.86 3.17 10.83
CA PHE A 123 0.60 2.63 10.33
C PHE A 123 0.52 2.73 8.81
N THR A 124 0.08 1.65 8.17
CA THR A 124 -0.35 1.67 6.78
C THR A 124 -1.82 1.28 6.68
N GLY A 125 -2.63 2.09 5.99
CA GLY A 125 -4.05 1.80 5.80
C GLY A 125 -4.88 3.00 5.34
N SER A 126 -6.15 3.04 5.74
CA SER A 126 -7.08 4.08 5.25
C SER A 126 -6.91 5.42 5.97
N ILE A 127 -7.26 6.51 5.28
CA ILE A 127 -7.25 7.87 5.85
C ILE A 127 -8.09 7.96 7.13
N GLN A 128 -9.26 7.31 7.12
CA GLN A 128 -10.17 7.32 8.27
C GLN A 128 -9.52 6.71 9.52
N VAL A 129 -8.84 5.58 9.37
CA VAL A 129 -8.16 4.92 10.50
C VAL A 129 -6.87 5.65 10.87
N GLY A 130 -6.12 6.19 9.90
CA GLY A 130 -4.93 6.99 10.16
C GLY A 130 -5.23 8.21 11.04
N ARG A 131 -6.37 8.88 10.84
CA ARG A 131 -6.83 9.97 11.72
C ARG A 131 -7.07 9.50 13.15
N LYS A 132 -7.71 8.33 13.34
CA LYS A 132 -7.93 7.75 14.67
C LYS A 132 -6.60 7.41 15.37
N ILE A 133 -5.65 6.85 14.65
CA ILE A 133 -4.31 6.54 15.18
C ILE A 133 -3.59 7.81 15.60
N HIS A 134 -3.61 8.85 14.78
CA HIS A 134 -3.00 10.14 15.12
C HIS A 134 -3.64 10.75 16.39
N GLN A 135 -4.96 10.67 16.52
CA GLN A 135 -5.68 11.14 17.71
C GLN A 135 -5.30 10.36 18.97
N ALA A 136 -5.11 9.04 18.87
CA ALA A 136 -4.65 8.24 19.99
C ALA A 136 -3.20 8.58 20.38
N ALA A 137 -2.31 8.69 19.39
CA ALA A 137 -0.90 9.03 19.57
C ALA A 137 -0.69 10.38 20.27
N ALA A 138 -1.56 11.36 19.98
CA ALA A 138 -1.50 12.70 20.56
C ALA A 138 -1.61 12.71 22.10
N ARG A 139 -2.27 11.71 22.72
CA ARG A 139 -2.37 11.59 24.19
C ARG A 139 -1.02 11.42 24.87
N HIS A 140 -0.06 10.83 24.16
CA HIS A 140 1.30 10.54 24.64
C HIS A 140 2.38 11.38 23.94
N LEU A 141 1.97 12.31 23.06
CA LEU A 141 2.85 13.05 22.16
C LEU A 141 3.75 12.13 21.29
N THR A 142 3.23 10.95 20.96
CA THR A 142 3.96 9.95 20.19
C THR A 142 4.04 10.38 18.71
N PRO A 143 5.23 10.43 18.09
CA PRO A 143 5.36 10.66 16.67
C PRO A 143 4.75 9.50 15.86
N VAL A 144 4.21 9.83 14.68
CA VAL A 144 3.56 8.85 13.81
C VAL A 144 4.11 8.89 12.39
N THR A 145 4.17 7.71 11.76
CA THR A 145 4.29 7.57 10.31
C THR A 145 2.98 6.97 9.79
N LEU A 146 2.30 7.70 8.90
CA LEU A 146 1.01 7.31 8.34
C LEU A 146 1.14 7.14 6.83
N GLU A 147 1.24 5.90 6.38
CA GLU A 147 1.23 5.51 4.96
C GLU A 147 -0.22 5.26 4.54
N LEU A 148 -0.83 6.27 3.92
CA LEU A 148 -2.27 6.26 3.60
C LEU A 148 -2.50 6.14 2.09
N GLY A 149 -3.74 5.83 1.71
CA GLY A 149 -4.17 5.78 0.31
C GLY A 149 -4.58 7.14 -0.27
N GLY A 150 -5.10 7.09 -1.48
CA GLY A 150 -5.60 8.21 -2.25
C GLY A 150 -5.87 7.80 -3.69
N LYS A 151 -6.30 8.75 -4.54
CA LYS A 151 -6.49 8.50 -5.97
C LYS A 151 -5.23 8.91 -6.71
N SER A 152 -4.36 7.98 -7.07
CA SER A 152 -3.15 8.25 -7.86
C SER A 152 -3.52 8.48 -9.34
N PRO A 153 -3.43 9.73 -9.86
CA PRO A 153 -3.79 10.02 -11.23
C PRO A 153 -2.70 9.57 -12.20
N VAL A 154 -3.11 9.25 -13.43
CA VAL A 154 -2.21 9.11 -14.58
C VAL A 154 -2.64 10.08 -15.66
N PHE A 155 -1.77 11.02 -16.02
CA PHE A 155 -1.99 11.91 -17.15
C PHE A 155 -1.34 11.33 -18.42
N ILE A 156 -2.10 11.30 -19.52
CA ILE A 156 -1.61 10.82 -20.82
C ILE A 156 -1.82 11.92 -21.85
N ASP A 157 -0.73 12.39 -22.45
CA ASP A 157 -0.78 13.34 -23.58
C ASP A 157 -0.69 12.64 -24.93
N ASN A 158 -0.71 13.43 -26.02
CA ASN A 158 -0.71 12.92 -27.38
C ASN A 158 0.69 12.67 -27.98
N THR A 159 1.74 12.72 -27.16
CA THR A 159 3.14 12.56 -27.59
C THR A 159 3.76 11.24 -27.15
N VAL A 160 3.06 10.44 -26.36
CA VAL A 160 3.57 9.18 -25.82
C VAL A 160 3.39 8.00 -26.77
N ASP A 161 4.19 6.97 -26.54
CA ASP A 161 3.95 5.64 -27.09
C ASP A 161 2.78 4.98 -26.34
N TYR A 162 1.61 4.93 -26.99
CA TYR A 162 0.39 4.37 -26.40
C TYR A 162 0.48 2.87 -26.11
N ALA A 163 1.23 2.11 -26.91
CA ALA A 163 1.38 0.67 -26.70
C ALA A 163 2.17 0.42 -25.41
N MET A 164 3.27 1.16 -25.23
CA MET A 164 4.05 1.10 -24.00
C MET A 164 3.29 1.63 -22.78
N ALA A 165 2.55 2.73 -22.95
CA ALA A 165 1.72 3.29 -21.88
C ALA A 165 0.64 2.31 -21.42
N ALA A 166 -0.10 1.71 -22.36
CA ALA A 166 -1.12 0.70 -22.09
C ALA A 166 -0.56 -0.48 -21.30
N GLN A 167 0.58 -1.04 -21.74
CA GLN A 167 1.22 -2.14 -21.02
C GLN A 167 1.64 -1.76 -19.59
N ARG A 168 2.28 -0.61 -19.39
CA ARG A 168 2.76 -0.23 -18.05
C ARG A 168 1.61 0.09 -17.09
N ILE A 169 0.61 0.85 -17.57
CA ILE A 169 -0.52 1.27 -16.77
C ILE A 169 -1.40 0.06 -16.42
N MET A 170 -1.71 -0.79 -17.39
CA MET A 170 -2.54 -1.96 -17.13
C MET A 170 -1.83 -3.01 -16.29
N TRP A 171 -0.50 -3.17 -16.42
CA TRP A 171 0.26 -4.01 -15.51
C TRP A 171 0.14 -3.53 -14.06
N GLY A 172 0.35 -2.23 -13.82
CA GLY A 172 0.21 -1.63 -12.50
C GLY A 172 -1.21 -1.72 -11.94
N LYS A 173 -2.23 -1.60 -12.81
CA LYS A 173 -3.63 -1.73 -12.43
C LYS A 173 -4.06 -3.17 -12.14
N CYS A 174 -3.53 -4.14 -12.86
CA CYS A 174 -3.88 -5.55 -12.70
C CYS A 174 -3.11 -6.23 -11.57
N MET A 175 -1.95 -5.70 -11.19
CA MET A 175 -1.19 -6.21 -10.04
C MET A 175 -2.07 -6.24 -8.78
N ASN A 176 -2.17 -7.42 -8.15
CA ASN A 176 -3.03 -7.68 -6.99
C ASN A 176 -4.50 -7.26 -7.20
N MET A 177 -4.98 -7.33 -8.45
CA MET A 177 -6.29 -6.83 -8.88
C MET A 177 -6.54 -5.37 -8.47
N GLY A 178 -5.51 -4.52 -8.55
CA GLY A 178 -5.61 -3.10 -8.25
C GLY A 178 -5.74 -2.75 -6.77
N GLN A 179 -5.60 -3.74 -5.87
CA GLN A 179 -5.61 -3.56 -4.41
C GLN A 179 -4.23 -3.05 -3.94
N THR A 180 -3.79 -1.92 -4.50
CA THR A 180 -2.44 -1.37 -4.30
C THR A 180 -2.54 0.14 -4.13
N CYS A 181 -1.96 0.68 -3.04
CA CYS A 181 -2.06 2.10 -2.67
C CYS A 181 -1.45 3.06 -3.70
N VAL A 182 -0.54 2.55 -4.55
CA VAL A 182 0.13 3.31 -5.62
C VAL A 182 -0.29 2.84 -7.02
N ALA A 183 -1.36 2.05 -7.13
CA ALA A 183 -1.88 1.67 -8.44
C ALA A 183 -2.41 2.90 -9.18
N PRO A 184 -2.38 2.89 -10.53
CA PRO A 184 -3.14 3.84 -11.34
C PRO A 184 -4.62 3.82 -10.91
N ASP A 185 -5.09 4.89 -10.30
CA ASP A 185 -6.45 4.94 -9.79
C ASP A 185 -7.41 5.42 -10.88
N PHE A 186 -7.03 6.45 -11.64
CA PHE A 186 -7.76 7.00 -12.78
C PHE A 186 -6.83 7.64 -13.81
N ILE A 187 -7.32 7.80 -15.03
CA ILE A 187 -6.61 8.48 -16.13
C ILE A 187 -7.24 9.85 -16.40
N ILE A 188 -6.40 10.83 -16.72
CA ILE A 188 -6.79 12.12 -17.29
C ILE A 188 -6.17 12.23 -18.68
N CYS A 189 -6.98 12.39 -19.72
CA CYS A 189 -6.49 12.57 -21.09
C CYS A 189 -7.55 13.19 -22.01
N THR A 190 -7.15 13.64 -23.21
CA THR A 190 -8.12 14.09 -24.21
C THR A 190 -8.93 12.91 -24.79
N LYS A 191 -10.08 13.19 -25.41
CA LYS A 191 -10.90 12.17 -26.09
C LYS A 191 -10.19 11.48 -27.26
N GLU A 192 -9.21 12.14 -27.88
CA GLU A 192 -8.37 11.54 -28.91
C GLU A 192 -7.43 10.50 -28.32
N VAL A 193 -6.73 10.87 -27.25
CA VAL A 193 -5.82 9.98 -26.51
C VAL A 193 -6.57 8.79 -25.91
N GLU A 194 -7.77 9.00 -25.37
CA GLU A 194 -8.63 7.93 -24.84
C GLU A 194 -8.85 6.81 -25.87
N LYS A 195 -9.20 7.17 -27.10
CA LYS A 195 -9.47 6.19 -28.17
C LYS A 195 -8.22 5.39 -28.53
N ALA A 196 -7.08 6.07 -28.69
CA ALA A 196 -5.81 5.44 -29.01
C ALA A 196 -5.35 4.51 -27.89
N PHE A 197 -5.43 4.97 -26.64
CA PHE A 197 -5.07 4.20 -25.46
C PHE A 197 -5.92 2.94 -25.30
N ILE A 198 -7.26 3.04 -25.44
CA ILE A 198 -8.16 1.89 -25.29
C ILE A 198 -7.88 0.81 -26.34
N ALA A 199 -7.53 1.20 -27.58
CA ALA A 199 -7.17 0.24 -28.62
C ALA A 199 -5.93 -0.58 -28.18
N GLU A 200 -4.89 0.08 -27.68
CA GLU A 200 -3.68 -0.59 -27.21
C GLU A 200 -3.90 -1.39 -25.92
N VAL A 201 -4.78 -0.95 -25.04
CA VAL A 201 -5.18 -1.76 -23.88
C VAL A 201 -5.81 -3.06 -24.34
N LYS A 202 -6.75 -3.04 -25.29
CA LYS A 202 -7.38 -4.27 -25.80
C LYS A 202 -6.33 -5.24 -26.36
N ASN A 203 -5.34 -4.72 -27.09
CA ASN A 203 -4.22 -5.53 -27.61
C ASN A 203 -3.39 -6.16 -26.47
N ALA A 204 -2.98 -5.36 -25.47
CA ALA A 204 -2.18 -5.83 -24.35
C ALA A 204 -2.92 -6.88 -23.51
N MET A 205 -4.19 -6.62 -23.22
CA MET A 205 -5.09 -7.49 -22.46
C MET A 205 -5.26 -8.84 -23.17
N GLN A 206 -5.50 -8.83 -24.48
CA GLN A 206 -5.58 -10.04 -25.30
C GLN A 206 -4.26 -10.82 -25.31
N ALA A 207 -3.11 -10.13 -25.41
CA ALA A 207 -1.80 -10.77 -25.46
C ALA A 207 -1.42 -11.46 -24.14
N TRP A 208 -1.76 -10.87 -23.00
CA TRP A 208 -1.40 -11.42 -21.68
C TRP A 208 -2.27 -12.59 -21.25
N TYR A 209 -3.58 -12.50 -21.49
CA TYR A 209 -4.53 -13.42 -20.86
C TYR A 209 -5.41 -14.17 -21.87
N GLY A 210 -5.45 -13.72 -23.13
CA GLY A 210 -6.31 -14.31 -24.15
C GLY A 210 -7.80 -14.15 -23.82
N SER A 211 -8.60 -15.15 -24.17
CA SER A 211 -10.05 -15.15 -23.97
C SER A 211 -10.51 -15.66 -22.60
N ASP A 212 -9.65 -16.37 -21.86
CA ASP A 212 -9.98 -16.95 -20.57
C ASP A 212 -9.06 -16.41 -19.48
N TRP A 213 -9.47 -15.26 -18.95
CA TRP A 213 -8.78 -14.56 -17.88
C TRP A 213 -8.91 -15.27 -16.55
N LYS A 214 -10.13 -15.70 -16.23
CA LYS A 214 -10.51 -16.14 -14.88
C LYS A 214 -9.78 -17.41 -14.44
N SER A 215 -9.43 -18.28 -15.38
CA SER A 215 -8.69 -19.54 -15.10
C SER A 215 -7.19 -19.35 -14.88
N LYS A 216 -6.65 -18.14 -15.11
CA LYS A 216 -5.22 -17.88 -14.97
C LYS A 216 -4.82 -17.90 -13.48
N PRO A 217 -3.83 -18.72 -13.09
CA PRO A 217 -3.47 -18.92 -11.68
C PRO A 217 -2.86 -17.66 -11.04
N ASP A 218 -2.33 -16.75 -11.84
CA ASP A 218 -1.63 -15.54 -11.37
C ASP A 218 -2.57 -14.39 -10.99
N LEU A 219 -3.88 -14.53 -11.19
CA LEU A 219 -4.84 -13.48 -10.87
C LEU A 219 -5.34 -13.58 -9.43
N ALA A 220 -5.12 -12.52 -8.65
CA ALA A 220 -5.66 -12.40 -7.31
C ALA A 220 -7.21 -12.31 -7.33
N ARG A 221 -7.81 -12.36 -6.14
CA ARG A 221 -9.24 -12.09 -5.91
C ARG A 221 -9.41 -10.85 -5.05
N ILE A 222 -10.61 -10.28 -5.07
CA ILE A 222 -10.96 -9.20 -4.14
C ILE A 222 -11.03 -9.78 -2.73
N ILE A 223 -10.42 -9.08 -1.77
CA ILE A 223 -10.15 -9.61 -0.43
C ILE A 223 -11.38 -10.15 0.32
N ASN A 224 -12.57 -9.58 0.09
CA ASN A 224 -13.83 -10.04 0.67
C ASN A 224 -15.05 -9.46 -0.07
N ALA A 225 -16.24 -9.97 0.27
CA ALA A 225 -17.52 -9.56 -0.30
C ALA A 225 -17.83 -8.06 -0.14
N LYS A 226 -17.40 -7.42 0.96
CA LYS A 226 -17.61 -5.98 1.18
C LYS A 226 -16.87 -5.15 0.13
N HIS A 227 -15.58 -5.44 -0.09
CA HIS A 227 -14.80 -4.74 -1.10
C HIS A 227 -15.28 -5.07 -2.51
N PHE A 228 -15.67 -6.32 -2.77
CA PHE A 228 -16.24 -6.75 -4.04
C PHE A 228 -17.52 -5.98 -4.37
N ASN A 229 -18.48 -5.92 -3.46
CA ASN A 229 -19.77 -5.25 -3.68
C ASN A 229 -19.62 -3.75 -3.93
N ARG A 230 -18.67 -3.09 -3.24
CA ARG A 230 -18.33 -1.69 -3.51
C ARG A 230 -17.81 -1.51 -4.94
N LEU A 231 -16.87 -2.34 -5.39
CA LEU A 231 -16.30 -2.26 -6.74
C LEU A 231 -17.35 -2.58 -7.82
N LYS A 232 -18.18 -3.62 -7.61
CA LYS A 232 -19.33 -3.95 -8.45
C LYS A 232 -20.28 -2.76 -8.57
N SER A 233 -20.54 -2.03 -7.49
CA SER A 233 -21.38 -0.83 -7.52
C SER A 233 -20.80 0.27 -8.40
N TYR A 234 -19.47 0.43 -8.45
CA TYR A 234 -18.82 1.38 -9.36
C TYR A 234 -18.97 0.97 -10.82
N LEU A 235 -18.79 -0.31 -11.16
CA LEU A 235 -19.00 -0.80 -12.53
C LEU A 235 -20.42 -0.54 -13.05
N LEU A 236 -21.42 -0.68 -12.17
CA LEU A 236 -22.83 -0.54 -12.54
C LEU A 236 -23.30 0.92 -12.58
N ASN A 237 -22.67 1.81 -11.81
CA ASN A 237 -23.18 3.17 -11.57
C ASN A 237 -22.16 4.27 -11.91
N SER A 238 -21.11 3.98 -12.66
CA SER A 238 -20.11 4.99 -13.06
C SER A 238 -19.73 4.82 -14.53
N GLY A 239 -19.88 5.89 -15.32
CA GLY A 239 -19.55 5.91 -16.75
C GLY A 239 -20.10 4.74 -17.57
N LYS A 240 -19.36 4.38 -18.61
CA LYS A 240 -19.64 3.27 -19.53
C LYS A 240 -18.45 2.33 -19.62
N VAL A 241 -18.69 1.03 -19.57
CA VAL A 241 -17.66 0.00 -19.78
C VAL A 241 -17.17 0.02 -21.22
N ALA A 242 -15.86 0.27 -21.41
CA ALA A 242 -15.18 0.22 -22.71
C ALA A 242 -14.31 -1.03 -22.90
N VAL A 243 -13.82 -1.61 -21.79
CA VAL A 243 -13.05 -2.85 -21.71
C VAL A 243 -13.49 -3.60 -20.45
N GLY A 244 -13.61 -4.93 -20.53
CA GLY A 244 -13.96 -5.80 -19.41
C GLY A 244 -15.42 -5.69 -18.98
N GLY A 245 -15.64 -5.59 -17.66
CA GLY A 245 -16.95 -5.45 -17.03
C GLY A 245 -17.51 -6.75 -16.44
N GLY A 246 -16.86 -7.90 -16.70
CA GLY A 246 -17.23 -9.18 -16.08
C GLY A 246 -16.96 -9.21 -14.58
N TYR A 247 -17.74 -9.99 -13.85
CA TYR A 247 -17.51 -10.28 -12.45
C TYR A 247 -18.11 -11.63 -12.06
N ASP A 248 -17.56 -12.24 -11.02
CA ASP A 248 -18.09 -13.43 -10.36
C ASP A 248 -18.09 -13.20 -8.85
N GLU A 249 -19.28 -13.24 -8.25
CA GLU A 249 -19.49 -13.00 -6.83
C GLU A 249 -19.08 -14.20 -5.97
N ASP A 250 -19.24 -15.42 -6.47
CA ASP A 250 -18.87 -16.65 -5.76
C ASP A 250 -17.35 -16.79 -5.65
N ASP A 251 -16.62 -16.26 -6.63
CA ASP A 251 -15.16 -16.27 -6.70
C ASP A 251 -14.53 -14.92 -6.28
N LEU A 252 -15.34 -13.93 -5.90
CA LEU A 252 -14.90 -12.56 -5.59
C LEU A 252 -13.97 -11.97 -6.68
N TRP A 253 -14.28 -12.26 -7.92
CA TRP A 253 -13.46 -11.90 -9.08
C TRP A 253 -14.12 -10.77 -9.88
N ILE A 254 -13.33 -9.77 -10.25
CA ILE A 254 -13.78 -8.67 -11.12
C ILE A 254 -12.80 -8.57 -12.28
N GLU A 255 -13.30 -8.63 -13.51
CA GLU A 255 -12.49 -8.48 -14.71
C GLU A 255 -11.86 -7.08 -14.75
N PRO A 256 -10.56 -6.94 -15.06
CA PRO A 256 -9.96 -5.62 -15.19
C PRO A 256 -10.64 -4.80 -16.27
N SER A 257 -11.12 -3.63 -15.86
CA SER A 257 -12.12 -2.88 -16.61
C SER A 257 -11.68 -1.44 -16.83
N ILE A 258 -12.02 -0.89 -17.99
CA ILE A 258 -11.91 0.55 -18.27
C ILE A 258 -13.30 1.15 -18.39
N LEU A 259 -13.51 2.23 -17.65
CA LEU A 259 -14.73 3.04 -17.73
C LEU A 259 -14.42 4.35 -18.46
N VAL A 260 -15.24 4.70 -19.45
CA VAL A 260 -15.21 6.00 -20.15
C VAL A 260 -16.47 6.79 -19.86
N ASP A 261 -16.50 8.05 -20.28
CA ASP A 261 -17.59 8.99 -20.01
C ASP A 261 -17.90 9.11 -18.50
N VAL A 262 -16.84 8.97 -17.68
CA VAL A 262 -16.91 9.08 -16.22
C VAL A 262 -16.92 10.55 -15.83
N LYS A 263 -17.85 10.93 -14.97
CA LYS A 263 -17.91 12.29 -14.43
C LYS A 263 -17.12 12.37 -13.14
N VAL A 264 -16.53 13.53 -12.86
CA VAL A 264 -15.85 13.81 -11.58
C VAL A 264 -16.77 13.69 -10.36
N THR A 265 -18.08 13.73 -10.57
CA THR A 265 -19.12 13.54 -9.53
C THR A 265 -19.55 12.09 -9.35
N ASP A 266 -19.12 11.18 -10.24
CA ASP A 266 -19.51 9.77 -10.15
C ASP A 266 -18.92 9.12 -8.89
N PRO A 267 -19.59 8.12 -8.29
CA PRO A 267 -19.13 7.45 -7.08
C PRO A 267 -17.69 6.92 -7.18
N ILE A 268 -17.29 6.38 -8.34
CA ILE A 268 -15.93 5.87 -8.56
C ILE A 268 -14.85 6.97 -8.45
N MET A 269 -15.23 8.24 -8.62
CA MET A 269 -14.32 9.38 -8.54
C MET A 269 -14.26 10.02 -7.14
N GLN A 270 -15.15 9.65 -6.22
CA GLN A 270 -15.20 10.25 -4.87
C GLN A 270 -14.25 9.58 -3.88
N GLU A 271 -13.96 8.29 -4.09
CA GLU A 271 -13.12 7.50 -3.20
C GLU A 271 -12.03 6.77 -3.98
N GLU A 272 -11.01 6.29 -3.27
CA GLU A 272 -9.99 5.39 -3.82
C GLU A 272 -10.65 4.11 -4.36
N VAL A 273 -10.35 3.73 -5.59
CA VAL A 273 -10.98 2.57 -6.22
C VAL A 273 -10.51 1.30 -5.52
N PHE A 274 -9.20 1.12 -5.35
CA PHE A 274 -8.59 -0.06 -4.72
C PHE A 274 -9.10 -1.39 -5.27
N GLY A 275 -9.14 -1.46 -6.61
CA GLY A 275 -9.65 -2.58 -7.37
C GLY A 275 -9.32 -2.43 -8.86
N PRO A 276 -9.71 -3.40 -9.70
CA PRO A 276 -9.22 -3.50 -11.07
C PRO A 276 -10.05 -2.67 -12.06
N ILE A 277 -10.61 -1.54 -11.62
CA ILE A 277 -11.46 -0.65 -12.44
C ILE A 277 -10.72 0.66 -12.66
N LEU A 278 -10.50 1.04 -13.92
CA LEU A 278 -9.74 2.23 -14.31
C LEU A 278 -10.66 3.22 -15.05
N PRO A 279 -11.19 4.24 -14.36
CA PRO A 279 -11.93 5.31 -15.02
C PRO A 279 -11.02 6.25 -15.81
N ILE A 280 -11.50 6.72 -16.96
CA ILE A 280 -10.89 7.77 -17.78
C ILE A 280 -11.78 9.02 -17.67
N VAL A 281 -11.14 10.14 -17.35
CA VAL A 281 -11.75 11.47 -17.27
C VAL A 281 -11.11 12.36 -18.34
N ASN A 282 -11.92 13.17 -19.03
CA ASN A 282 -11.48 14.08 -20.09
C ASN A 282 -11.79 15.53 -19.78
#